data_AF-A0A963XS40-F1
#
_entry.id   AF-A0A963XS40-F1
#
_cell.length_a   1.000
_cell.length_b   1.000
_cell.length_c   1.000
_cell.angle_alpha   90.00
_cell.angle_beta   90.00
_cell.angle_gamma   90.00
#
_symmetry.space_group_name_H-M   'P 1'
#
loop_
_entity.id
_entity.type
_entity.pdbx_description
1 polymer ?
#
loop_
_entity_poly.entity_id
_entity_poly.type
_entity_poly.pdbx_seq_one_letter_code
_entity_poly.pdbx_strand_id
1 'polypeptide(L)'
;WGQPMWGTWWAWDPRLTSFLILFLFYLGYIALWEAVEDPDTAADLTSVLCLVGSVFALLSRYAVLFWNQGLHQGASLSLDKEEHVADVFAWPLWVTMAGFVLLFVALVLLRTRTEIRARRLRALEARERMA
;
A
#
# COMPACT_ATOMS: atom_id res chain seq x y z
N TRP A 1 22.37 -3.70 -1.01
CA TRP A 1 22.07 -2.26 -1.13
C TRP A 1 22.33 -1.52 0.18
N GLY A 2 22.01 -2.10 1.35
CA GLY A 2 22.35 -1.48 2.65
C GLY A 2 23.85 -1.25 2.85
N GLN A 3 24.69 -2.26 2.57
CA GLN A 3 26.13 -2.18 2.83
C GLN A 3 26.84 -0.95 2.24
N PRO A 4 26.68 -0.62 0.94
CA PRO A 4 27.31 0.58 0.37
C PRO A 4 26.72 1.90 0.89
N MET A 5 25.51 1.92 1.44
CA MET A 5 24.86 3.14 1.93
C MET A 5 25.15 3.43 3.39
N TRP A 6 25.21 2.40 4.24
CA TRP A 6 25.24 2.55 5.70
C TRP A 6 26.33 1.74 6.40
N GLY A 7 27.16 1.01 5.64
CA GLY A 7 28.22 0.16 6.21
C GLY A 7 27.73 -1.13 6.87
N THR A 8 26.42 -1.40 6.86
CA THR A 8 25.81 -2.67 7.28
C THR A 8 24.78 -3.17 6.27
N TRP A 9 24.56 -4.49 6.20
CA TRP A 9 23.53 -5.08 5.32
C TRP A 9 22.10 -4.74 5.73
N TRP A 10 21.90 -4.53 7.04
CA TRP A 10 20.64 -4.17 7.66
C TRP A 10 20.89 -3.21 8.82
N ALA A 11 20.01 -2.24 8.97
CA ALA A 11 19.98 -1.35 10.12
C ALA A 11 18.58 -1.39 10.72
N TRP A 12 18.50 -1.39 12.05
CA TRP A 12 17.24 -1.42 12.79
C TRP A 12 16.61 -0.03 12.91
N ASP A 13 16.64 0.74 11.82
CA ASP A 13 15.97 2.03 11.72
C ASP A 13 14.44 1.85 11.84
N PRO A 14 13.71 2.74 12.55
CA PRO A 14 12.27 2.63 12.75
C PRO A 14 11.45 2.61 11.45
N ARG A 15 11.81 3.42 10.44
CA ARG A 15 11.11 3.45 9.15
C ARG A 15 11.36 2.17 8.38
N LEU A 16 12.62 1.75 8.34
CA LEU A 16 13.04 0.55 7.62
C LEU A 16 12.44 -0.73 8.23
N THR A 17 12.42 -0.82 9.56
CA THR A 17 11.78 -1.94 10.29
C THR A 17 10.27 -1.93 10.10
N SER A 18 9.63 -0.75 10.16
CA SER A 18 8.18 -0.63 9.91
C SER A 18 7.82 -0.99 8.47
N PHE A 19 8.66 -0.66 7.49
CA PHE A 19 8.52 -1.10 6.11
C PHE A 19 8.59 -2.64 5.97
N LEU A 20 9.52 -3.30 6.67
CA LEU A 20 9.58 -4.78 6.67
C LEU A 20 8.31 -5.38 7.24
N ILE A 21 7.79 -4.83 8.34
CA ILE A 21 6.52 -5.28 8.92
C ILE A 21 5.39 -5.11 7.89
N LEU A 22 5.28 -3.96 7.24
CA LEU A 22 4.29 -3.72 6.18
C LEU A 22 4.44 -4.68 5.00
N PHE A 23 5.67 -4.99 4.60
CA PHE A 23 5.95 -5.98 3.56
C PHE A 23 5.44 -7.36 3.96
N LEU A 24 5.66 -7.79 5.20
CA LEU A 24 5.11 -9.04 5.72
C LEU A 24 3.58 -9.02 5.81
N PHE A 25 2.98 -7.89 6.20
CA PHE A 25 1.51 -7.71 6.14
C PHE A 25 0.97 -7.86 4.73
N TYR A 26 1.66 -7.29 3.73
CA TYR A 26 1.27 -7.40 2.33
C TYR A 26 1.36 -8.85 1.82
N LEU A 27 2.45 -9.56 2.13
CA LEU A 27 2.56 -10.99 1.82
C LEU A 27 1.48 -11.81 2.55
N GLY A 28 1.22 -11.48 3.82
CA GLY A 28 0.16 -12.09 4.61
C GLY A 28 -1.23 -11.86 4.01
N TYR A 29 -1.50 -10.68 3.46
CA TYR A 29 -2.74 -10.37 2.76
C TYR A 29 -2.92 -11.26 1.54
N ILE A 30 -1.89 -11.36 0.68
CA ILE A 30 -1.95 -12.22 -0.51
C ILE A 30 -2.15 -13.68 -0.11
N ALA A 31 -1.36 -14.17 0.85
CA ALA A 31 -1.45 -15.54 1.33
C ALA A 31 -2.83 -15.86 1.90
N LEU A 32 -3.40 -14.94 2.69
CA LEU A 32 -4.73 -15.11 3.29
C LEU A 32 -5.85 -15.07 2.24
N TRP A 33 -5.74 -14.19 1.24
CA TRP A 33 -6.71 -14.13 0.14
C TRP A 33 -6.72 -15.44 -0.67
N GLU A 34 -5.55 -16.01 -0.97
CA GLU A 34 -5.44 -17.24 -1.76
C GLU A 34 -5.76 -18.51 -0.95
N ALA A 35 -5.61 -18.49 0.38
CA ALA A 35 -5.83 -19.66 1.23
C ALA A 35 -7.31 -19.92 1.57
N VAL A 36 -8.19 -18.91 1.41
CA VAL A 36 -9.61 -19.02 1.77
C VAL A 36 -10.45 -19.20 0.51
N GLU A 37 -11.12 -20.35 0.41
CA GLU A 37 -11.91 -20.71 -0.78
C GLU A 37 -13.18 -19.86 -0.94
N ASP A 38 -13.86 -19.56 0.18
CA ASP A 38 -15.06 -18.73 0.16
C ASP A 38 -14.69 -17.24 -0.04
N PRO A 39 -15.07 -16.61 -1.17
CA PRO A 39 -14.62 -15.26 -1.49
C PRO A 39 -15.10 -14.19 -0.52
N ASP A 40 -16.28 -14.36 0.08
CA ASP A 40 -16.84 -13.39 1.02
C ASP A 40 -16.10 -13.49 2.37
N THR A 41 -15.83 -14.70 2.86
CA THR A 41 -14.97 -14.93 4.04
C THR A 41 -13.55 -14.42 3.82
N ALA A 42 -12.96 -14.66 2.64
CA ALA A 42 -11.64 -14.15 2.28
C ALA A 42 -11.62 -12.61 2.34
N ALA A 43 -12.67 -11.96 1.81
CA ALA A 43 -12.81 -10.51 1.84
C ALA A 43 -12.93 -9.96 3.28
N ASP A 44 -13.74 -10.59 4.13
CA ASP A 44 -13.91 -10.16 5.52
C ASP A 44 -12.58 -10.26 6.30
N LEU A 45 -11.91 -11.42 6.25
CA LEU A 45 -10.65 -11.63 6.96
C LEU A 45 -9.54 -10.70 6.48
N THR A 46 -9.40 -10.54 5.16
CA THR A 46 -8.37 -9.67 4.58
C THR A 46 -8.69 -8.19 4.79
N SER A 47 -9.96 -7.79 4.94
CA SER A 47 -10.33 -6.42 5.29
C SER A 47 -9.84 -6.03 6.69
N VAL A 48 -9.98 -6.92 7.68
CA VAL A 48 -9.48 -6.71 9.04
C VAL A 48 -7.95 -6.59 9.02
N LEU A 49 -7.28 -7.49 8.30
CA LEU A 49 -5.82 -7.43 8.15
C LEU A 49 -5.37 -6.09 7.51
N CYS A 50 -6.11 -5.61 6.51
CA CYS A 50 -5.82 -4.34 5.84
C CYS A 50 -6.03 -3.13 6.75
N LEU A 51 -7.07 -3.14 7.60
CA LEU A 51 -7.28 -2.11 8.61
C LEU A 51 -6.12 -2.05 9.61
N VAL A 52 -5.67 -3.21 10.11
CA VAL A 52 -4.51 -3.28 11.00
C VAL A 52 -3.23 -2.82 10.29
N GLY A 53 -2.99 -3.29 9.06
CA GLY A 53 -1.84 -2.88 8.26
C GLY A 53 -1.80 -1.37 7.98
N SER A 54 -2.96 -0.74 7.80
CA SER A 54 -3.07 0.72 7.61
C SER A 54 -2.58 1.52 8.83
N VAL A 55 -2.80 1.01 10.05
CA VAL A 55 -2.25 1.62 11.26
C VAL A 55 -0.72 1.56 11.24
N PHE A 56 -0.15 0.42 10.84
CA PHE A 56 1.31 0.30 10.67
C PHE A 56 1.86 1.21 9.57
N ALA A 57 1.08 1.49 8.52
CA ALA A 57 1.49 2.41 7.45
C ALA A 57 1.60 3.85 7.97
N LEU A 58 0.63 4.29 8.78
CA LEU A 58 0.68 5.58 9.46
C LEU A 58 1.85 5.64 10.46
N LEU A 59 2.04 4.58 11.25
CA LEU A 59 3.15 4.49 12.19
C LEU A 59 4.50 4.59 11.46
N SER A 60 4.67 3.89 10.34
CA SER A 60 5.88 3.93 9.52
C SER A 60 6.21 5.36 9.04
N ARG A 61 5.21 6.12 8.59
CA ARG A 61 5.38 7.52 8.14
C ARG A 61 5.88 8.42 9.27
N TYR A 62 5.31 8.27 10.46
CA TYR A 62 5.60 9.13 11.60
C TYR A 62 6.64 8.57 12.56
N ALA A 63 7.20 7.38 12.29
CA ALA A 63 8.16 6.70 13.17
C ALA A 63 9.35 7.59 13.57
N VAL A 64 9.80 8.45 12.65
CA VAL A 64 10.89 9.42 12.89
C VAL A 64 10.57 10.45 13.97
N LEU A 65 9.30 10.79 14.17
CA LEU A 65 8.88 11.76 15.20
C LEU A 65 8.90 11.13 16.60
N PHE A 66 8.82 9.80 16.69
CA PHE A 66 8.80 9.07 17.94
C PHE A 66 10.19 8.56 18.33
N TRP A 67 11.05 8.23 17.35
CA TRP A 67 12.39 7.72 17.57
C TRP A 67 13.45 8.60 16.88
N ASN A 68 14.32 9.21 17.69
CA ASN A 68 15.46 10.02 17.24
C ASN A 68 16.63 9.20 16.64
N GLN A 69 16.36 7.99 16.15
CA GLN A 69 17.34 7.11 15.49
C GLN A 69 16.95 6.96 14.02
N GLY A 70 17.31 7.95 13.20
CA GLY A 70 16.96 7.98 11.79
C GLY A 70 18.18 7.91 10.87
N LEU A 71 18.22 6.94 9.97
CA LEU A 71 19.11 6.97 8.79
C LEU A 71 18.59 7.89 7.67
N HIS A 72 17.35 8.35 7.82
CA HIS A 72 16.63 9.08 6.79
C HIS A 72 16.53 10.56 7.12
N GLN A 73 16.68 11.38 6.08
CA GLN A 73 16.36 12.80 6.14
C GLN A 73 14.89 13.06 6.52
N GLY A 74 14.62 14.32 6.86
CA GLY A 74 13.27 14.85 7.07
C GLY A 74 12.38 14.73 5.83
N ALA A 75 11.11 15.09 5.97
CA ALA A 75 10.19 15.05 4.85
C ALA A 75 10.46 16.20 3.87
N SER A 76 10.68 15.88 2.59
CA SER A 76 10.82 16.89 1.53
C SER A 76 9.50 17.58 1.21
N LEU A 77 8.37 16.92 1.44
CA LEU A 77 7.05 17.56 1.43
C LEU A 77 6.64 17.79 2.89
N SER A 78 6.65 19.05 3.30
CA SER A 78 6.34 19.54 4.64
C SER A 78 5.05 20.38 4.61
N LEU A 79 4.40 20.51 5.77
CA LEU A 79 3.28 21.44 5.99
C LEU A 79 3.74 22.79 6.57
N ASP A 80 5.05 22.95 6.78
CA ASP A 80 5.62 24.25 7.15
C ASP A 80 5.62 25.23 5.97
N LYS A 81 6.07 26.46 6.25
CA LYS A 81 6.18 27.52 5.24
C LYS A 81 7.49 27.47 4.47
N GLU A 82 8.36 26.49 4.74
CA GLU A 82 9.68 26.42 4.14
C GLU A 82 9.61 25.67 2.81
N GLU A 83 10.38 26.15 1.83
CA GLU A 83 10.47 25.52 0.53
C GLU A 83 11.58 24.46 0.55
N HIS A 84 11.18 23.19 0.63
CA HIS A 84 12.10 22.05 0.72
C HIS A 84 12.41 21.39 -0.64
N VAL A 85 11.75 21.81 -1.72
CA VAL A 85 11.89 21.23 -3.07
C VAL A 85 11.96 22.34 -4.11
N ALA A 86 13.08 22.43 -4.83
CA ALA A 86 13.23 23.41 -5.89
C ALA A 86 12.20 23.20 -7.03
N ASP A 87 11.75 24.30 -7.63
CA ASP A 87 10.73 24.34 -8.69
C ASP A 87 10.94 23.33 -9.83
N VAL A 88 12.20 23.14 -10.26
CA VAL A 88 12.58 22.21 -11.33
C VAL A 88 12.20 20.75 -11.00
N PHE A 89 12.14 20.39 -9.72
CA PHE A 89 11.73 19.07 -9.25
C PHE A 89 10.27 19.01 -8.81
N ALA A 90 9.69 20.15 -8.40
CA ALA A 90 8.30 20.23 -7.93
C ALA A 90 7.31 19.88 -9.04
N TRP A 91 7.50 20.40 -10.26
CA TRP A 91 6.55 20.14 -11.35
C TRP A 91 6.49 18.65 -11.76
N PRO A 92 7.62 17.96 -12.03
CA PRO A 92 7.60 16.50 -12.25
C PRO A 92 6.96 15.73 -11.09
N LEU A 93 7.24 16.12 -9.84
CA LEU A 93 6.66 15.49 -8.64
C LEU A 93 5.13 15.56 -8.65
N TRP A 94 4.55 16.75 -8.87
CA TRP A 94 3.09 16.90 -8.87
C TRP A 94 2.41 16.20 -10.04
N VAL A 95 2.99 16.28 -11.24
CA VAL A 95 2.46 15.60 -12.43
C VAL A 95 2.46 14.08 -12.22
N THR A 96 3.56 13.52 -11.69
CA THR A 96 3.65 12.09 -11.44
C THR A 96 2.75 11.64 -10.29
N MET A 97 2.66 12.40 -9.19
CA MET A 97 1.69 12.13 -8.11
C MET A 97 0.27 12.08 -8.63
N ALA A 98 -0.16 13.10 -9.38
CA ALA A 98 -1.50 13.13 -9.97
C ALA A 98 -1.71 11.94 -10.92
N GLY A 99 -0.72 11.65 -11.76
CA GLY A 99 -0.75 10.50 -12.68
C GLY A 99 -0.93 9.16 -11.96
N PHE A 100 -0.19 8.91 -10.88
CA PHE A 100 -0.30 7.69 -10.08
C PHE A 100 -1.64 7.59 -9.33
N VAL A 101 -2.19 8.71 -8.83
CA VAL A 101 -3.52 8.73 -8.22
C VAL A 101 -4.60 8.40 -9.25
N LEU A 102 -4.54 9.03 -10.44
CA LEU A 102 -5.48 8.75 -11.52
C LEU A 102 -5.37 7.30 -12.00
N LEU A 103 -4.14 6.78 -12.14
CA LEU A 103 -3.89 5.39 -12.47
C LEU A 103 -4.50 4.45 -11.42
N PHE A 104 -4.28 4.72 -10.14
CA PHE A 104 -4.87 3.94 -9.05
C PHE A 104 -6.40 3.91 -9.13
N VAL A 105 -7.04 5.08 -9.26
CA VAL A 105 -8.51 5.18 -9.37
C VAL A 105 -9.01 4.44 -10.62
N ALA A 106 -8.33 4.59 -11.76
CA ALA A 106 -8.69 3.88 -12.98
C ALA A 106 -8.62 2.36 -12.81
N LEU A 107 -7.55 1.84 -12.19
CA LEU A 107 -7.38 0.41 -11.92
C LEU A 107 -8.44 -0.11 -10.94
N VAL A 108 -8.78 0.64 -9.90
CA VAL A 108 -9.87 0.29 -8.96
C VAL A 108 -11.19 0.18 -9.70
N LEU A 109 -11.57 1.19 -10.49
CA LEU A 109 -12.83 1.19 -11.25
C LEU A 109 -12.89 0.05 -12.28
N LEU A 110 -11.79 -0.19 -13.00
CA LEU A 110 -11.68 -1.32 -13.93
C LEU A 110 -11.86 -2.65 -13.19
N ARG A 111 -11.19 -2.84 -12.05
CA ARG A 111 -11.28 -4.09 -11.27
C ARG A 111 -12.68 -4.31 -10.73
N THR A 112 -13.31 -3.30 -10.14
CA THR A 112 -14.70 -3.37 -9.65
C THR A 112 -15.66 -3.73 -10.80
N ARG A 113 -15.51 -3.11 -11.97
CA ARG A 113 -16.35 -3.43 -13.14
C ARG A 113 -16.16 -4.87 -13.60
N THR A 114 -14.92 -5.38 -13.63
CA THR A 114 -14.64 -6.77 -14.00
C THR A 114 -15.24 -7.75 -12.99
N GLU A 115 -15.16 -7.45 -11.69
CA GLU A 115 -15.69 -8.32 -10.64
C GLU A 115 -17.22 -8.39 -10.66
N ILE A 116 -17.89 -7.24 -10.82
CA ILE A 116 -19.36 -7.20 -10.97
C ILE A 116 -19.81 -8.04 -12.17
N ARG A 117 -19.10 -7.95 -13.30
CA ARG A 117 -19.39 -8.75 -14.50
C ARG A 117 -19.19 -10.24 -14.26
N ALA A 118 -18.10 -10.63 -13.61
CA ALA A 118 -17.82 -12.03 -13.28
C ALA A 118 -18.87 -12.61 -12.33
N ARG A 119 -19.33 -11.86 -11.32
CA ARG A 119 -20.42 -12.26 -10.42
C ARG A 119 -21.75 -12.44 -11.16
N ARG A 120 -22.08 -11.51 -12.09
CA ARG A 120 -23.29 -11.61 -12.92
C ARG A 120 -23.27 -12.84 -13.84
N LEU A 121 -22.12 -13.14 -14.46
CA LEU A 121 -21.97 -14.32 -15.31
C LEU A 121 -22.21 -15.62 -14.52
N ARG A 122 -21.55 -15.78 -13.36
CA ARG A 122 -21.74 -16.93 -12.47
C ARG A 122 -23.21 -17.13 -12.06
N ALA A 123 -23.93 -16.03 -11.78
CA ALA A 123 -25.35 -16.09 -11.42
C ALA A 123 -26.25 -16.53 -12.59
N LEU A 124 -25.92 -16.16 -13.84
CA LEU A 124 -26.64 -16.59 -15.03
C LEU A 124 -26.39 -18.07 -15.34
N GLU A 125 -25.13 -18.52 -15.27
CA GLU A 125 -24.77 -19.93 -15.47
C GLU A 125 -25.46 -20.85 -14.44
N ALA A 126 -25.56 -20.41 -13.18
CA ALA A 126 -26.27 -21.16 -12.14
C ALA A 126 -27.77 -21.29 -12.43
N ARG A 127 -28.40 -20.26 -13.01
CA ARG A 127 -29.82 -20.28 -13.41
C ARG A 127 -30.06 -21.22 -14.59
N GLU A 128 -29.17 -21.21 -15.58
CA GLU A 128 -29.27 -22.10 -16.74
C GLU A 128 -29.15 -23.57 -16.34
N ARG A 129 -28.26 -23.91 -15.40
CA ARG A 129 -28.13 -25.30 -14.89
C ARG A 129 -29.34 -25.80 -14.09
N MET A 130 -30.19 -24.89 -13.60
CA MET A 130 -31.38 -25.21 -12.82
C MET A 130 -32.65 -25.34 -13.70
N ALA A 131 -32.59 -24.89 -14.95
CA ALA A 131 -33.66 -24.98 -15.94
C ALA A 131 -33.57 -26.28 -16.74
#